data_AF-A0A4U6XPU1-F1
#
_entry.id   AF-A0A4U6XPU1-F1
#
_cell.length_a   1.000
_cell.length_b   1.000
_cell.length_c   1.000
_cell.angle_alpha   90.00
_cell.angle_beta   90.00
_cell.angle_gamma   90.00
#
_symmetry.space_group_name_H-M   'P 1'
#
loop_
_entity.id
_entity.type
_entity.pdbx_description
1 polymer ?
#
loop_
_entity_poly.entity_id
_entity_poly.type
_entity_poly.pdbx_seq_one_letter_code
_entity_poly.pdbx_strand_id
1 'polypeptide(L)'
;MIPTSITLIASRAATNRPPHPSPQRCRRRRCRFSLRTRCRQCRDKRCLAVAMSSRCSCSRLTRLQTAFVARPTIINLTRPFSTTTSKLKVPPESPLWIQVPTPPQSQSSEVKPPVVKGTLPTPRDLFPPKEDGRKLRFKYLEATMPTPTGPQRYVPPGSLADRRRRMAYHRRQNLGIALRSLYERKLERVQAETAVRDRRLRDHQRAAVAPERWDDRLTRSSVLSSLVKTTAVELDPKRYVRAQQSKVKTAKLAQQKSEARQDALMELYINASKFIVSEDQLGKELDKLFSEDFWKRQGKSMAHDSDNAWDVWGQPPTVKIMLDEMLRKQQRAIDFHQTAQDRTVKRQKTIAEELTGGKME
;
A
#
# COMPACT_ATOMS: atom_id res chain seq x y z
N MET A 1 8.57 86.04 0.59
CA MET A 1 9.57 85.77 -0.47
C MET A 1 10.87 85.36 0.17
N ILE A 2 11.08 84.07 0.40
CA ILE A 2 12.37 83.44 0.73
C ILE A 2 12.24 81.97 0.30
N PRO A 3 13.09 81.44 -0.59
CA PRO A 3 13.34 80.02 -0.64
C PRO A 3 14.76 79.74 -0.14
N THR A 4 14.86 78.81 0.82
CA THR A 4 16.12 78.26 1.30
C THR A 4 16.42 76.93 0.61
N SER A 5 17.64 76.86 0.09
CA SER A 5 18.33 75.72 -0.49
C SER A 5 18.60 74.62 0.53
N ILE A 6 18.43 73.33 0.18
CA ILE A 6 19.19 72.22 0.79
C ILE A 6 19.49 71.14 -0.26
N THR A 7 20.79 70.98 -0.52
CA THR A 7 21.49 69.84 -1.13
C THR A 7 21.80 68.77 -0.08
N LEU A 8 21.75 67.47 -0.42
CA LEU A 8 22.48 66.33 0.19
C LEU A 8 22.27 65.11 -0.75
N ILE A 9 23.27 64.63 -1.51
CA ILE A 9 24.45 63.80 -1.16
C ILE A 9 24.10 62.35 -0.76
N ALA A 10 24.66 61.44 -1.57
CA ALA A 10 25.11 60.07 -1.30
C ALA A 10 24.08 58.95 -1.02
N SER A 11 24.13 57.88 -1.80
CA SER A 11 25.07 56.78 -1.51
C SER A 11 24.91 55.61 -2.50
N ARG A 12 26.07 55.12 -2.94
CA ARG A 12 26.28 53.84 -3.64
C ARG A 12 26.08 52.69 -2.65
N ALA A 13 25.40 51.63 -3.06
CA ALA A 13 25.64 50.28 -2.54
C ALA A 13 25.48 49.27 -3.68
N ALA A 14 26.59 48.66 -4.06
CA ALA A 14 26.68 47.54 -4.97
C ALA A 14 26.57 46.23 -4.17
N THR A 15 25.82 45.24 -4.66
CA THR A 15 26.08 43.81 -4.38
C THR A 15 25.37 42.89 -5.40
N ASN A 16 26.19 42.39 -6.34
CA ASN A 16 26.34 40.99 -6.74
C ASN A 16 25.14 40.02 -6.72
N ARG A 17 24.67 39.68 -7.92
CA ARG A 17 24.12 38.36 -8.33
C ARG A 17 25.24 37.28 -8.30
N PRO A 18 25.01 35.95 -8.22
CA PRO A 18 24.50 35.14 -9.36
C PRO A 18 23.79 33.80 -8.93
N PRO A 19 23.69 32.72 -9.76
CA PRO A 19 22.42 32.27 -10.33
C PRO A 19 22.04 30.78 -10.06
N HIS A 20 20.86 30.41 -10.56
CA HIS A 20 20.20 29.10 -10.51
C HIS A 20 21.03 27.86 -10.90
N PRO A 21 20.75 26.67 -10.30
CA PRO A 21 21.33 25.39 -10.72
C PRO A 21 20.52 24.68 -11.83
N SER A 22 21.24 24.11 -12.80
CA SER A 22 20.77 23.25 -13.89
C SER A 22 20.51 21.79 -13.44
N PRO A 23 19.63 21.03 -14.13
CA PRO A 23 19.30 19.65 -13.75
C PRO A 23 20.28 18.62 -14.33
N GLN A 24 20.81 17.75 -13.48
CA GLN A 24 21.68 16.62 -13.87
C GLN A 24 20.88 15.45 -14.45
N ARG A 25 21.41 14.91 -15.56
CA ARG A 25 20.97 13.68 -16.24
C ARG A 25 21.31 12.44 -15.40
N CYS A 26 20.29 11.68 -14.96
CA CYS A 26 20.49 10.34 -14.40
C CYS A 26 20.57 9.28 -15.51
N ARG A 27 21.74 8.65 -15.65
CA ARG A 27 21.97 7.48 -16.51
C ARG A 27 21.58 6.18 -15.78
N ARG A 28 21.00 5.27 -16.56
CA ARG A 28 20.66 3.88 -16.25
C ARG A 28 21.85 3.10 -15.63
N ARG A 29 21.58 2.26 -14.63
CA ARG A 29 22.27 0.97 -14.43
C ARG A 29 21.28 -0.12 -14.05
N ARG A 30 21.37 -1.23 -14.78
CA ARG A 30 20.71 -2.52 -14.53
C ARG A 30 21.48 -3.23 -13.41
N CYS A 31 20.77 -3.79 -12.43
CA CYS A 31 21.28 -4.87 -11.60
C CYS A 31 20.21 -5.97 -11.55
N ARG A 32 20.56 -7.15 -12.07
CA ARG A 32 19.90 -8.42 -11.79
C ARG A 32 20.42 -8.90 -10.43
N PHE A 33 19.55 -9.31 -9.52
CA PHE A 33 19.87 -10.32 -8.53
C PHE A 33 18.59 -11.06 -8.15
N SER A 34 18.64 -12.38 -8.29
CA SER A 34 17.66 -13.33 -7.77
C SER A 34 17.84 -13.46 -6.26
N LEU A 35 16.75 -13.71 -5.55
CA LEU A 35 16.63 -14.84 -4.61
C LEU A 35 15.21 -14.94 -4.07
N ARG A 36 14.79 -16.20 -3.96
CA ARG A 36 13.52 -16.69 -3.42
C ARG A 36 13.42 -16.39 -1.93
N THR A 37 12.28 -15.90 -1.47
CA THR A 37 11.70 -16.29 -0.19
C THR A 37 10.18 -16.27 -0.26
N ARG A 38 9.58 -17.34 0.26
CA ARG A 38 8.14 -17.57 0.38
C ARG A 38 7.58 -16.64 1.46
N CYS A 39 6.41 -16.04 1.21
CA CYS A 39 5.52 -15.64 2.30
C CYS A 39 4.07 -15.96 1.91
N ARG A 40 3.44 -16.77 2.77
CA ARG A 40 1.99 -17.02 2.82
C ARG A 40 1.30 -15.76 3.38
N GLN A 41 -0.02 -15.73 3.20
CA GLN A 41 -0.99 -14.73 3.67
C GLN A 41 -1.10 -13.42 2.90
N CYS A 42 -2.13 -13.36 2.04
CA CYS A 42 -3.16 -12.31 2.05
C CYS A 42 -4.25 -12.71 1.02
N ARG A 43 -5.29 -13.41 1.49
CA ARG A 43 -6.60 -13.37 0.83
C ARG A 43 -7.33 -12.11 1.32
N ASP A 44 -8.19 -11.60 0.45
CA ASP A 44 -9.08 -10.45 0.64
C ASP A 44 -8.48 -9.06 0.40
N LYS A 45 -8.28 -8.75 -0.90
CA LYS A 45 -8.41 -7.39 -1.40
C LYS A 45 -9.50 -7.33 -2.46
N ARG A 46 -10.68 -6.84 -2.05
CA ARG A 46 -11.73 -6.36 -2.95
C ARG A 46 -11.13 -5.25 -3.82
N CYS A 47 -10.93 -5.56 -5.09
CA CYS A 47 -10.64 -4.56 -6.11
C CYS A 47 -11.90 -3.73 -6.34
N LEU A 48 -11.97 -2.55 -5.71
CA LEU A 48 -12.89 -1.50 -6.16
C LEU A 48 -12.36 -0.96 -7.49
N ALA A 49 -12.85 -1.54 -8.58
CA ALA A 49 -12.71 -0.99 -9.90
C ALA A 49 -13.44 0.36 -9.94
N VAL A 50 -12.67 1.45 -9.91
CA VAL A 50 -13.18 2.79 -10.24
C VAL A 50 -13.48 2.79 -11.73
N ALA A 51 -14.72 2.46 -12.08
CA ALA A 51 -15.26 2.63 -13.41
C ALA A 51 -15.33 4.13 -13.72
N MET A 52 -14.32 4.64 -14.45
CA MET A 52 -14.41 5.93 -15.12
C MET A 52 -15.43 5.82 -16.27
N SER A 53 -16.71 5.88 -15.90
CA SER A 53 -17.80 6.06 -16.86
C SER A 53 -17.76 7.51 -17.37
N SER A 54 -17.16 7.68 -18.54
CA SER A 54 -17.29 8.89 -19.36
C SER A 54 -18.76 9.06 -19.75
N ARG A 55 -19.52 9.74 -18.90
CA ARG A 55 -20.91 10.11 -19.18
C ARG A 55 -20.90 11.22 -20.21
N CYS A 56 -21.16 10.86 -21.47
CA CYS A 56 -21.51 11.82 -22.51
C CYS A 56 -22.81 12.54 -22.09
N SER A 57 -22.70 13.83 -21.86
CA SER A 57 -23.79 14.78 -21.72
C SER A 57 -24.61 14.79 -23.02
N CYS A 58 -25.76 14.13 -23.02
CA CYS A 58 -26.77 14.31 -24.04
C CYS A 58 -27.33 15.73 -23.91
N SER A 59 -27.05 16.58 -24.89
CA SER A 59 -27.80 17.81 -25.13
C SER A 59 -29.28 17.43 -25.27
N ARG A 60 -30.11 17.85 -24.30
CA ARG A 60 -31.56 17.76 -24.36
C ARG A 60 -32.05 18.62 -25.51
N LEU A 61 -32.25 18.01 -26.68
CA LEU A 61 -33.20 18.55 -27.65
C LEU A 61 -34.58 18.42 -26.99
N THR A 62 -35.23 19.54 -26.74
CA THR A 62 -36.62 19.62 -26.29
C THR A 62 -37.51 18.99 -27.36
N ARG A 63 -37.73 17.68 -27.24
CA ARG A 63 -38.71 16.95 -28.03
C ARG A 63 -40.08 17.32 -27.51
N LEU A 64 -40.84 18.07 -28.30
CA LEU A 64 -42.28 18.23 -28.10
C LEU A 64 -42.91 16.84 -28.04
N GLN A 65 -43.62 16.55 -26.94
CA GLN A 65 -44.37 15.31 -26.76
C GLN A 65 -45.55 15.29 -27.74
N THR A 66 -45.47 14.46 -28.78
CA THR A 66 -46.63 14.10 -29.59
C THR A 66 -47.23 12.82 -29.03
N ALA A 67 -48.03 12.96 -27.97
CA ALA A 67 -48.94 11.91 -27.54
C ALA A 67 -50.17 11.95 -28.46
N PHE A 68 -50.18 11.13 -29.51
CA PHE A 68 -51.39 10.87 -30.29
C PHE A 68 -52.28 9.92 -29.47
N VAL A 69 -53.12 10.47 -28.62
CA VAL A 69 -54.32 9.78 -28.15
C VAL A 69 -55.40 10.02 -29.19
N ALA A 70 -55.78 8.98 -29.93
CA ALA A 70 -56.91 9.03 -30.85
C ALA A 70 -58.19 9.26 -30.05
N ARG A 71 -58.76 10.46 -30.12
CA ARG A 71 -60.14 10.76 -29.72
C ARG A 71 -61.03 10.75 -30.97
N PRO A 72 -62.23 10.16 -30.93
CA PRO A 72 -63.17 10.30 -32.04
C PRO A 72 -63.74 11.71 -32.04
N THR A 73 -63.43 12.50 -33.07
CA THR A 73 -64.07 13.80 -33.31
C THR A 73 -65.26 13.61 -34.22
N ILE A 74 -66.47 13.85 -33.69
CA ILE A 74 -67.65 14.19 -34.48
C ILE A 74 -67.38 15.58 -35.06
N ILE A 75 -67.08 15.62 -36.36
CA ILE A 75 -66.81 16.88 -37.08
C ILE A 75 -68.16 17.46 -37.49
N ASN A 76 -68.69 18.39 -36.70
CA ASN A 76 -69.72 19.31 -37.17
C ASN A 76 -69.08 20.31 -38.14
N LEU A 77 -69.21 20.02 -39.44
CA LEU A 77 -68.88 20.92 -40.54
C LEU A 77 -69.91 22.05 -40.64
N THR A 78 -69.78 23.08 -39.81
CA THR A 78 -70.32 24.41 -40.12
C THR A 78 -69.16 25.38 -40.17
N ARG A 79 -68.90 25.90 -41.37
CA ARG A 79 -67.80 26.83 -41.68
C ARG A 79 -68.31 28.27 -41.56
N PRO A 80 -67.95 29.06 -40.53
CA PRO A 80 -68.11 30.50 -40.59
C PRO A 80 -66.90 31.13 -41.32
N PHE A 81 -67.18 31.86 -42.40
CA PHE A 81 -66.24 32.77 -43.04
C PHE A 81 -66.05 33.99 -42.12
N SER A 82 -64.97 34.03 -41.35
CA SER A 82 -64.53 35.27 -40.69
C SER A 82 -63.05 35.51 -40.97
N THR A 83 -62.76 36.59 -41.70
CA THR A 83 -61.44 37.03 -42.14
C THR A 83 -60.73 37.86 -41.07
N THR A 84 -60.55 37.30 -39.88
CA THR A 84 -59.55 37.78 -38.93
C THR A 84 -58.81 36.57 -38.36
N THR A 85 -57.54 36.41 -38.74
CA THR A 85 -56.66 35.43 -38.13
C THR A 85 -56.35 35.87 -36.71
N SER A 86 -57.25 35.61 -35.76
CA SER A 86 -56.90 35.67 -34.35
C SER A 86 -55.80 34.63 -34.16
N LYS A 87 -54.61 35.06 -33.76
CA LYS A 87 -53.57 34.16 -33.27
C LYS A 87 -54.24 33.35 -32.16
N LEU A 88 -54.55 32.08 -32.43
CA LEU A 88 -55.37 31.24 -31.57
C LEU A 88 -54.81 31.30 -30.16
N LYS A 89 -55.48 32.06 -29.28
CA LYS A 89 -55.25 31.97 -27.84
C LYS A 89 -55.51 30.50 -27.50
N VAL A 90 -54.61 29.88 -26.73
CA VAL A 90 -54.81 28.53 -26.18
C VAL A 90 -56.26 28.45 -25.70
N PRO A 91 -57.10 27.48 -26.09
CA PRO A 91 -58.49 27.50 -25.65
C PRO A 91 -58.58 27.22 -24.14
N PRO A 92 -59.64 27.66 -23.43
CA PRO A 92 -59.80 27.38 -22.00
C PRO A 92 -59.89 25.88 -21.67
N GLU A 93 -60.25 25.06 -22.65
CA GLU A 93 -60.25 23.59 -22.53
C GLU A 93 -58.86 22.96 -22.52
N SER A 94 -57.83 23.70 -22.97
CA SER A 94 -56.46 23.21 -22.96
C SER A 94 -55.89 23.25 -21.54
N PRO A 95 -55.18 22.20 -21.07
CA PRO A 95 -54.53 22.21 -19.76
C PRO A 95 -53.41 23.27 -19.66
N LEU A 96 -52.99 23.85 -20.78
CA LEU A 96 -52.01 24.92 -20.84
C LEU A 96 -52.64 26.33 -20.77
N TRP A 97 -53.97 26.44 -20.63
CA TRP A 97 -54.67 27.72 -20.49
C TRP A 97 -54.21 28.50 -19.26
N ILE A 98 -54.02 27.80 -18.14
CA ILE A 98 -53.43 28.34 -16.91
C ILE A 98 -52.20 27.48 -16.58
N GLN A 99 -51.02 28.09 -16.66
CA GLN A 99 -49.77 27.41 -16.32
C GLN A 99 -49.57 27.44 -14.81
N VAL A 100 -50.03 26.40 -14.12
CA VAL A 100 -49.72 26.19 -12.70
C VAL A 100 -48.37 25.48 -12.60
N PRO A 101 -47.31 26.13 -12.09
CA PRO A 101 -46.02 25.48 -11.94
C PRO A 101 -46.12 24.38 -10.87
N THR A 102 -45.55 23.22 -11.17
CA THR A 102 -45.46 22.13 -10.19
C THR A 102 -44.31 22.38 -9.22
N PRO A 103 -44.49 22.12 -7.91
CA PRO A 103 -43.38 22.22 -6.95
C PRO A 103 -42.26 21.21 -7.30
N PRO A 104 -41.00 21.50 -6.93
CA PRO A 104 -39.90 20.55 -7.14
C PRO A 104 -40.17 19.24 -6.37
N GLN A 105 -39.82 18.09 -6.98
CA GLN A 105 -39.99 16.75 -6.39
C GLN A 105 -41.46 16.40 -6.06
N SER A 106 -42.43 16.79 -6.91
CA SER A 106 -43.82 16.36 -6.78
C SER A 106 -43.99 14.87 -7.11
N GLN A 107 -44.96 14.19 -6.50
CA GLN A 107 -45.30 12.80 -6.80
C GLN A 107 -45.59 12.56 -8.31
N SER A 108 -46.21 13.55 -8.98
CA SER A 108 -46.44 13.51 -10.43
C SER A 108 -45.16 13.52 -11.26
N SER A 109 -44.06 14.04 -10.72
CA SER A 109 -42.74 14.10 -11.38
C SER A 109 -41.89 12.85 -11.16
N GLU A 110 -42.27 11.96 -10.23
CA GLU A 110 -41.56 10.72 -9.91
C GLU A 110 -41.86 9.58 -10.90
N VAL A 111 -42.71 9.83 -11.91
CA VAL A 111 -43.03 8.89 -12.97
C VAL A 111 -41.75 8.51 -13.73
N LYS A 112 -41.37 7.24 -13.63
CA LYS A 112 -40.17 6.71 -14.28
C LYS A 112 -40.40 6.59 -15.79
N PRO A 113 -39.62 7.30 -16.64
CA PRO A 113 -39.75 7.14 -18.08
C PRO A 113 -39.32 5.71 -18.48
N PRO A 114 -39.99 5.09 -19.47
CA PRO A 114 -39.60 3.78 -19.96
C PRO A 114 -38.20 3.82 -20.59
N VAL A 115 -37.49 2.69 -20.53
CA VAL A 115 -36.14 2.58 -21.10
C VAL A 115 -36.23 2.59 -22.63
N VAL A 116 -35.75 3.68 -23.25
CA VAL A 116 -35.65 3.79 -24.72
C VAL A 116 -34.58 2.81 -25.23
N LYS A 117 -34.95 1.95 -26.18
CA LYS A 117 -34.05 0.96 -26.81
C LYS A 117 -33.30 1.59 -28.00
N GLY A 118 -32.13 1.01 -28.32
CA GLY A 118 -31.28 1.45 -29.44
C GLY A 118 -30.28 2.55 -29.07
N THR A 119 -29.34 2.82 -29.97
CA THR A 119 -28.34 3.89 -29.81
C THR A 119 -28.23 4.68 -31.11
N LEU A 120 -28.06 6.00 -31.01
CA LEU A 120 -27.73 6.84 -32.15
C LEU A 120 -26.21 6.86 -32.36
N PRO A 121 -25.71 6.96 -33.60
CA PRO A 121 -24.28 7.10 -33.85
C PRO A 121 -23.77 8.39 -33.22
N THR A 122 -22.66 8.30 -32.51
CA THR A 122 -22.01 9.45 -31.89
C THR A 122 -21.40 10.35 -32.97
N PRO A 123 -21.73 11.65 -32.99
CA PRO A 123 -21.12 12.59 -33.94
C PRO A 123 -19.61 12.65 -33.76
N ARG A 124 -18.88 12.74 -34.88
CA ARG A 124 -17.42 12.87 -34.87
C ARG A 124 -16.99 14.22 -34.28
N ASP A 125 -15.92 14.22 -33.49
CA ASP A 125 -15.29 15.46 -33.04
C ASP A 125 -14.49 16.11 -34.19
N LEU A 126 -14.84 17.36 -34.47
CA LEU A 126 -14.20 18.18 -35.51
C LEU A 126 -13.07 19.06 -34.98
N PHE A 127 -13.04 19.30 -33.67
CA PHE A 127 -12.08 20.21 -33.03
C PHE A 127 -11.38 19.49 -31.89
N PRO A 128 -10.48 18.54 -32.16
CA PRO A 128 -9.74 17.90 -31.09
C PRO A 128 -8.90 18.93 -30.33
N PRO A 129 -8.67 18.73 -29.01
CA PRO A 129 -7.94 19.70 -28.18
C PRO A 129 -6.51 19.94 -28.66
N LYS A 130 -5.90 18.98 -29.37
CA LYS A 130 -4.52 19.09 -29.90
C LYS A 130 -4.37 20.11 -31.04
N GLU A 131 -5.46 20.47 -31.72
CA GLU A 131 -5.41 21.30 -32.94
C GLU A 131 -5.55 22.80 -32.65
N ASP A 132 -5.78 23.23 -31.40
CA ASP A 132 -5.89 24.63 -30.97
C ASP A 132 -6.68 25.52 -31.94
N GLY A 133 -7.84 25.03 -32.38
CA GLY A 133 -8.74 25.77 -33.25
C GLY A 133 -8.17 26.12 -34.63
N ARG A 134 -7.18 25.37 -35.16
CA ARG A 134 -6.56 25.61 -36.49
C ARG A 134 -7.58 25.92 -37.58
N LYS A 135 -8.71 25.20 -37.61
CA LYS A 135 -9.77 25.31 -38.63
C LYS A 135 -10.55 26.63 -38.59
N LEU A 136 -10.44 27.40 -37.51
CA LEU A 136 -11.08 28.70 -37.36
C LEU A 136 -10.19 29.86 -37.81
N ARG A 137 -8.88 29.60 -37.93
CA ARG A 137 -7.91 30.62 -38.30
C ARG A 137 -8.20 31.07 -39.74
N PHE A 138 -8.08 32.38 -39.97
CA PHE A 138 -8.30 32.98 -41.27
C PHE A 138 -7.49 32.30 -42.38
N LYS A 139 -6.19 32.03 -42.13
CA LYS A 139 -5.31 31.29 -43.05
C LYS A 139 -5.86 29.93 -43.50
N TYR A 140 -6.55 29.20 -42.62
CA TYR A 140 -7.16 27.92 -42.97
C TYR A 140 -8.37 28.13 -43.87
N LEU A 141 -9.21 29.13 -43.57
CA LEU A 141 -10.39 29.45 -44.37
C LEU A 141 -10.00 29.94 -45.77
N GLU A 142 -8.99 30.79 -45.90
CA GLU A 142 -8.48 31.23 -47.21
C GLU A 142 -7.91 30.07 -48.02
N ALA A 143 -7.12 29.20 -47.39
CA ALA A 143 -6.52 28.05 -48.06
C ALA A 143 -7.57 27.01 -48.50
N THR A 144 -8.60 26.78 -47.69
CA THR A 144 -9.66 25.80 -47.99
C THR A 144 -10.74 26.35 -48.91
N MET A 145 -10.95 27.67 -48.90
CA MET A 145 -12.02 28.36 -49.61
C MET A 145 -11.50 29.63 -50.27
N PRO A 146 -10.61 29.51 -51.26
CA PRO A 146 -10.09 30.68 -51.95
C PRO A 146 -11.21 31.46 -52.62
N THR A 147 -11.12 32.79 -52.50
CA THR A 147 -11.95 33.71 -53.27
C THR A 147 -11.45 33.75 -54.72
N PRO A 148 -12.34 33.97 -55.70
CA PRO A 148 -11.92 34.08 -57.10
C PRO A 148 -10.97 35.27 -57.26
N THR A 149 -9.75 35.01 -57.75
CA THR A 149 -8.68 36.02 -57.90
C THR A 149 -8.78 36.81 -59.21
N GLY A 150 -9.43 36.24 -60.23
CA GLY A 150 -9.56 36.89 -61.54
C GLY A 150 -10.72 37.89 -61.63
N PRO A 151 -10.70 38.81 -62.61
CA PRO A 151 -11.82 39.71 -62.86
C PRO A 151 -13.09 38.90 -63.12
N GLN A 152 -14.21 39.38 -62.58
CA GLN A 152 -15.49 38.69 -62.64
C GLN A 152 -15.97 38.63 -64.10
N ARG A 153 -15.58 37.57 -64.82
CA ARG A 153 -16.02 37.36 -66.21
C ARG A 153 -17.54 37.34 -66.23
N TYR A 154 -18.15 38.09 -67.14
CA TYR A 154 -19.59 38.05 -67.36
C TYR A 154 -20.00 36.60 -67.65
N VAL A 155 -21.00 36.13 -66.91
CA VAL A 155 -21.55 34.78 -67.08
C VAL A 155 -23.06 34.95 -67.20
N PRO A 156 -23.67 34.45 -68.30
CA PRO A 156 -25.11 34.58 -68.49
C PRO A 156 -25.90 33.99 -67.32
N PRO A 157 -26.93 34.69 -66.82
CA PRO A 157 -27.76 34.19 -65.73
C PRO A 157 -28.43 32.88 -66.15
N GLY A 158 -28.40 31.88 -65.27
CA GLY A 158 -28.98 30.56 -65.54
C GLY A 158 -28.06 29.58 -66.30
N SER A 159 -26.89 30.03 -66.76
CA SER A 159 -25.88 29.12 -67.32
C SER A 159 -25.32 28.16 -66.26
N LEU A 160 -24.76 27.03 -66.70
CA LEU A 160 -24.08 26.08 -65.81
C LEU A 160 -22.95 26.74 -65.01
N ALA A 161 -22.25 27.70 -65.59
CA ALA A 161 -21.19 28.46 -64.93
C ALA A 161 -21.74 29.36 -63.81
N ASP A 162 -22.89 30.01 -64.01
CA ASP A 162 -23.57 30.80 -62.98
C ASP A 162 -24.03 29.91 -61.81
N ARG A 163 -24.65 28.76 -62.12
CA ARG A 163 -25.04 27.78 -61.10
C ARG A 163 -23.84 27.30 -60.29
N ARG A 164 -22.71 26.98 -60.93
CA ARG A 164 -21.47 26.59 -60.23
C ARG A 164 -20.94 27.71 -59.35
N ARG A 165 -20.97 28.97 -59.81
CA ARG A 165 -20.57 30.14 -59.01
C ARG A 165 -21.46 30.32 -57.78
N ARG A 166 -22.78 30.26 -57.93
CA ARG A 166 -23.74 30.33 -56.81
C ARG A 166 -23.53 29.19 -55.81
N MET A 167 -23.36 27.96 -56.30
CA MET A 167 -23.09 26.81 -55.44
C MET A 167 -21.77 26.96 -54.68
N ALA A 168 -20.71 27.44 -55.32
CA ALA A 168 -19.43 27.71 -54.67
C ALA A 168 -19.58 28.81 -53.60
N TYR A 169 -20.32 29.87 -53.89
CA TYR A 169 -20.62 30.93 -52.93
C TYR A 169 -21.35 30.38 -51.69
N HIS A 170 -22.45 29.63 -51.87
CA HIS A 170 -23.19 29.05 -50.75
C HIS A 170 -22.35 28.06 -49.94
N ARG A 171 -21.54 27.21 -50.59
CA ARG A 171 -20.62 26.30 -49.87
C ARG A 171 -19.63 27.07 -49.02
N ARG A 172 -19.07 28.18 -49.53
CA ARG A 172 -18.13 29.01 -48.78
C ARG A 172 -18.77 29.67 -47.57
N GLN A 173 -19.93 30.27 -47.78
CA GLN A 173 -20.72 30.90 -46.72
C GLN A 173 -21.09 29.87 -45.64
N ASN A 174 -21.63 28.72 -46.04
CA ASN A 174 -22.08 27.68 -45.11
C ASN A 174 -20.91 27.09 -44.31
N LEU A 175 -19.75 26.83 -44.93
CA LEU A 175 -18.60 26.29 -44.19
C LEU A 175 -18.06 27.31 -43.17
N GLY A 176 -17.97 28.59 -43.54
CA GLY A 176 -17.53 29.66 -42.64
C GLY A 176 -18.45 29.79 -41.41
N ILE A 177 -19.76 29.81 -41.63
CA ILE A 177 -20.76 29.90 -40.56
C ILE A 177 -20.78 28.60 -39.72
N ALA A 178 -20.72 27.43 -40.36
CA ALA A 178 -20.76 26.14 -39.67
C ALA A 178 -19.55 25.94 -38.75
N LEU A 179 -18.33 26.26 -39.21
CA LEU A 179 -17.14 26.09 -38.37
C LEU A 179 -17.16 26.99 -37.14
N ARG A 180 -17.59 28.26 -37.29
CA ARG A 180 -17.72 29.20 -36.17
C ARG A 180 -18.78 28.74 -35.18
N SER A 181 -20.00 28.49 -35.64
CA SER A 181 -21.11 28.06 -34.78
C SER A 181 -20.87 26.72 -34.08
N LEU A 182 -20.25 25.74 -34.73
CA LEU A 182 -19.90 24.46 -34.10
C LEU A 182 -18.83 24.63 -33.02
N TYR A 183 -17.89 25.54 -33.21
CA TYR A 183 -16.90 25.85 -32.20
C TYR A 183 -17.47 26.60 -31.01
N GLU A 184 -18.35 27.57 -31.24
CA GLU A 184 -19.09 28.27 -30.18
C GLU A 184 -19.87 27.28 -29.32
N ARG A 185 -20.65 26.37 -29.93
CA ARG A 185 -21.35 25.29 -29.22
C ARG A 185 -20.41 24.42 -28.40
N LYS A 186 -19.21 24.13 -28.92
CA LYS A 186 -18.21 23.37 -28.19
C LYS A 186 -17.72 24.15 -26.97
N LEU A 187 -17.41 25.45 -27.12
CA LEU A 187 -16.95 26.30 -26.03
C LEU A 187 -17.99 26.40 -24.93
N GLU A 188 -19.25 26.69 -25.27
CA GLU A 188 -20.37 26.76 -24.33
C GLU A 188 -20.51 25.45 -23.54
N ARG A 189 -20.47 24.31 -24.24
CA ARG A 189 -20.54 22.99 -23.60
C ARG A 189 -19.38 22.77 -22.65
N VAL A 190 -18.15 23.03 -23.09
CA VAL A 190 -16.95 22.84 -22.26
C VAL A 190 -17.01 23.73 -21.03
N GLN A 191 -17.36 25.01 -21.19
CA GLN A 191 -17.49 25.97 -20.08
C GLN A 191 -18.55 25.52 -19.07
N ALA A 192 -19.72 25.07 -19.53
CA ALA A 192 -20.77 24.57 -18.65
C ALA A 192 -20.32 23.33 -17.89
N GLU A 193 -19.66 22.38 -18.55
CA GLU A 193 -19.13 21.16 -17.92
C GLU A 193 -18.02 21.46 -16.91
N THR A 194 -17.10 22.36 -17.24
CA THR A 194 -16.04 22.79 -16.33
C THR A 194 -16.61 23.50 -15.11
N ALA A 195 -17.59 24.41 -15.29
CA ALA A 195 -18.21 25.11 -14.18
C ALA A 195 -18.91 24.16 -13.20
N VAL A 196 -19.64 23.15 -13.71
CA VAL A 196 -20.28 22.12 -12.88
C VAL A 196 -19.23 21.26 -12.17
N ARG A 197 -18.16 20.87 -12.87
CA ARG A 197 -17.07 20.08 -12.30
C ARG A 197 -16.38 20.83 -11.18
N ASP A 198 -16.04 22.09 -11.40
CA ASP A 198 -15.34 22.92 -10.42
C ASP A 198 -16.19 23.18 -9.19
N ARG A 199 -17.49 23.46 -9.38
CA ARG A 199 -18.44 23.57 -8.27
C ARG A 199 -18.46 22.29 -7.44
N ARG A 200 -18.62 21.12 -8.08
CA ARG A 200 -18.63 19.83 -7.39
C ARG A 200 -17.32 19.57 -6.65
N LEU A 201 -16.18 19.89 -7.25
CA LEU A 201 -14.87 19.74 -6.63
C LEU A 201 -14.77 20.59 -5.36
N ARG A 202 -15.18 21.86 -5.44
CA ARG A 202 -15.19 22.78 -4.29
C ARG A 202 -16.12 22.29 -3.18
N ASP A 203 -17.31 21.81 -3.53
CA ASP A 203 -18.27 21.29 -2.57
C ASP A 203 -17.70 20.05 -1.83
N HIS A 204 -17.05 19.14 -2.57
CA HIS A 204 -16.39 17.98 -1.96
C HIS A 204 -15.20 18.36 -1.08
N GLN A 205 -14.36 19.29 -1.52
CA GLN A 205 -13.24 19.79 -0.71
C GLN A 205 -13.73 20.45 0.57
N ARG A 206 -14.78 21.28 0.46
CA ARG A 206 -15.42 21.93 1.61
C ARG A 206 -15.97 20.91 2.59
N ALA A 207 -16.65 19.87 2.11
CA ALA A 207 -17.19 18.81 2.95
C ALA A 207 -16.08 17.97 3.62
N ALA A 208 -14.97 17.70 2.91
CA ALA A 208 -13.87 16.91 3.44
C ALA A 208 -13.08 17.62 4.54
N VAL A 209 -12.99 18.95 4.48
CA VAL A 209 -12.29 19.79 5.48
C VAL A 209 -13.26 20.36 6.53
N ALA A 210 -14.57 20.08 6.39
CA ALA A 210 -15.56 20.56 7.34
C ALA A 210 -15.26 20.02 8.75
N PRO A 211 -15.38 20.85 9.80
CA PRO A 211 -15.22 20.38 11.16
C PRO A 211 -16.33 19.39 11.51
N GLU A 212 -16.04 18.52 12.48
CA GLU A 212 -17.02 17.62 13.07
C GLU A 212 -18.17 18.42 13.70
N ARG A 213 -19.35 17.78 13.79
CA ARG A 213 -20.52 18.38 14.42
C ARG A 213 -20.30 18.52 15.93
N TRP A 214 -20.85 19.58 16.52
CA TRP A 214 -20.71 19.85 17.96
C TRP A 214 -21.30 18.74 18.84
N ASP A 215 -22.46 18.21 18.48
CA ASP A 215 -23.13 17.11 19.20
C ASP A 215 -22.22 15.86 19.25
N ASP A 216 -21.61 15.50 18.13
CA ASP A 216 -20.68 14.36 18.04
C ASP A 216 -19.44 14.60 18.89
N ARG A 217 -18.89 15.82 18.84
CA ARG A 217 -17.70 16.19 19.61
C ARG A 217 -17.93 16.07 21.13
N LEU A 218 -19.12 16.41 21.62
CA LEU A 218 -19.45 16.39 23.06
C LEU A 218 -19.87 15.01 23.56
N THR A 219 -20.49 14.20 22.70
CA THR A 219 -21.00 12.86 23.07
C THR A 219 -20.00 11.74 22.83
N ARG A 220 -18.96 11.96 22.02
CA ARG A 220 -17.91 10.96 21.77
C ARG A 220 -17.15 10.65 23.06
N SER A 221 -16.84 9.37 23.26
CA SER A 221 -15.96 8.94 24.34
C SER A 221 -14.57 9.59 24.22
N SER A 222 -13.93 9.81 25.37
CA SER A 222 -12.59 10.37 25.43
C SER A 222 -11.55 9.31 25.09
N VAL A 223 -10.59 9.68 24.23
CA VAL A 223 -9.38 8.90 23.97
C VAL A 223 -8.20 9.77 24.36
N LEU A 224 -7.26 9.21 25.13
CA LEU A 224 -6.07 9.93 25.55
C LEU A 224 -5.29 10.43 24.32
N SER A 225 -4.89 11.70 24.36
CA SER A 225 -4.18 12.34 23.25
C SER A 225 -2.84 11.66 22.95
N SER A 226 -2.20 11.07 23.97
CA SER A 226 -0.99 10.27 23.82
C SER A 226 -1.22 9.06 22.90
N LEU A 227 -2.34 8.34 23.03
CA LEU A 227 -2.63 7.18 22.19
C LEU A 227 -2.95 7.57 20.74
N VAL A 228 -3.63 8.71 20.53
CA VAL A 228 -4.01 9.17 19.18
C VAL A 228 -2.83 9.80 18.43
N LYS A 229 -2.00 10.60 19.13
CA LYS A 229 -0.91 11.35 18.51
C LYS A 229 0.37 10.54 18.36
N THR A 230 0.62 9.57 19.23
CA THR A 230 1.85 8.76 19.21
C THR A 230 1.72 7.63 18.18
N THR A 231 1.75 8.00 16.90
CA THR A 231 1.76 7.05 15.78
C THR A 231 3.18 6.65 15.38
N ALA A 232 4.12 7.60 15.49
CA ALA A 232 5.52 7.35 15.22
C ALA A 232 6.23 6.91 16.51
N VAL A 233 7.02 5.84 16.42
CA VAL A 233 7.90 5.39 17.49
C VAL A 233 9.26 6.05 17.29
N GLU A 234 9.64 6.95 18.19
CA GLU A 234 10.96 7.59 18.17
C GLU A 234 12.06 6.61 18.57
N LEU A 235 13.27 6.85 18.06
CA LEU A 235 14.44 6.07 18.46
C LEU A 235 14.82 6.42 19.91
N ASP A 236 15.11 5.40 20.71
CA ASP A 236 15.54 5.60 22.09
C ASP A 236 16.83 6.44 22.15
N PRO A 237 16.83 7.58 22.87
CA PRO A 237 18.01 8.43 22.99
C PRO A 237 19.21 7.70 23.63
N LYS A 238 18.95 6.70 24.49
CA LYS A 238 20.00 5.95 25.20
C LYS A 238 20.41 4.65 24.49
N ARG A 239 20.03 4.47 23.23
CA ARG A 239 20.29 3.24 22.45
C ARG A 239 21.77 2.84 22.42
N TYR A 240 22.68 3.80 22.26
CA TYR A 240 24.12 3.52 22.15
C TYR A 240 24.71 3.07 23.48
N VAL A 241 24.29 3.69 24.59
CA VAL A 241 24.70 3.31 25.95
C VAL A 241 24.23 1.89 26.26
N ARG A 242 22.95 1.58 25.98
CA ARG A 242 22.41 0.23 26.17
C ARG A 242 23.12 -0.81 25.31
N ALA A 243 23.46 -0.47 24.06
CA ALA A 243 24.20 -1.37 23.18
C ALA A 243 25.60 -1.68 23.73
N GLN A 244 26.32 -0.69 24.26
CA GLN A 244 27.62 -0.90 24.91
C GLN A 244 27.49 -1.79 26.16
N GLN A 245 26.51 -1.53 27.02
CA GLN A 245 26.24 -2.37 28.20
C GLN A 245 25.91 -3.82 27.81
N SER A 246 25.13 -4.00 26.74
CA SER A 246 24.79 -5.33 26.21
C SER A 246 26.03 -6.06 25.67
N LYS A 247 26.94 -5.37 24.98
CA LYS A 247 28.22 -5.94 24.53
C LYS A 247 29.08 -6.45 25.69
N VAL A 248 29.16 -5.70 26.79
CA VAL A 248 29.91 -6.13 27.98
C VAL A 248 29.27 -7.37 28.61
N LYS A 249 27.94 -7.41 28.76
CA LYS A 249 27.24 -8.57 29.31
C LYS A 249 27.42 -9.82 28.46
N THR A 250 27.32 -9.68 27.15
CA THR A 250 27.51 -10.80 26.21
C THR A 250 28.96 -11.30 26.20
N ALA A 251 29.94 -10.41 26.30
CA ALA A 251 31.35 -10.79 26.45
C ALA A 251 31.60 -11.59 27.74
N LYS A 252 31.02 -11.18 28.88
CA LYS A 252 31.13 -11.92 30.15
C LYS A 252 30.52 -13.32 30.05
N LEU A 253 29.34 -13.46 29.45
CA LEU A 253 28.73 -14.77 29.23
C LEU A 253 29.57 -15.66 28.29
N ALA A 254 30.21 -15.06 27.29
CA ALA A 254 31.11 -15.80 26.41
C ALA A 254 32.38 -16.27 27.13
N GLN A 255 32.93 -15.44 28.04
CA GLN A 255 34.06 -15.81 28.91
C GLN A 255 33.69 -16.97 29.82
N GLN A 256 32.56 -16.89 30.54
CA GLN A 256 32.07 -17.99 31.39
C GLN A 256 31.91 -19.31 30.63
N LYS A 257 31.37 -19.26 29.41
CA LYS A 257 31.29 -20.46 28.56
C LYS A 257 32.66 -20.97 28.12
N SER A 258 33.63 -20.08 27.95
CA SER A 258 34.99 -20.47 27.61
C SER A 258 35.70 -21.12 28.79
N GLU A 259 35.54 -20.57 29.99
CA GLU A 259 36.06 -21.12 31.25
C GLU A 259 35.47 -22.51 31.48
N ALA A 260 34.14 -22.67 31.41
CA ALA A 260 33.50 -23.99 31.55
C ALA A 260 33.99 -25.03 30.51
N ARG A 261 34.35 -24.59 29.29
CA ARG A 261 34.97 -25.50 28.30
C ARG A 261 36.40 -25.86 28.67
N GLN A 262 37.17 -24.93 29.23
CA GLN A 262 38.53 -25.20 29.71
C GLN A 262 38.50 -26.20 30.87
N ASP A 263 37.56 -26.04 31.80
CA ASP A 263 37.38 -26.97 32.93
C ASP A 263 37.07 -28.39 32.44
N ALA A 264 36.15 -28.52 31.47
CA ALA A 264 35.82 -29.81 30.86
C ALA A 264 37.01 -30.44 30.11
N LEU A 265 37.85 -29.63 29.46
CA LEU A 265 39.07 -30.11 28.81
C LEU A 265 40.12 -30.56 29.84
N MET A 266 40.24 -29.86 30.96
CA MET A 266 41.14 -30.25 32.05
C MET A 266 40.71 -31.59 32.66
N GLU A 267 39.40 -31.79 32.85
CA GLU A 267 38.86 -33.08 33.31
C GLU A 267 39.20 -34.21 32.33
N LEU A 268 39.06 -33.97 31.02
CA LEU A 268 39.47 -34.93 30.00
C LEU A 268 40.97 -35.23 30.12
N TYR A 269 41.82 -34.22 30.24
CA TYR A 269 43.27 -34.38 30.34
C TYR A 269 43.69 -35.29 31.49
N ILE A 270 43.10 -35.12 32.67
CA ILE A 270 43.42 -35.95 33.84
C ILE A 270 42.91 -37.39 33.66
N ASN A 271 41.72 -37.54 33.08
CA ASN A 271 41.16 -38.84 32.75
C ASN A 271 41.90 -39.54 31.59
N ALA A 272 42.64 -38.81 30.76
CA ALA A 272 43.37 -39.37 29.62
C ALA A 272 44.48 -40.34 30.04
N SER A 273 44.96 -40.29 31.28
CA SER A 273 45.87 -41.30 31.87
C SER A 273 45.30 -42.72 31.85
N LYS A 274 43.96 -42.86 31.83
CA LYS A 274 43.25 -44.14 31.77
C LYS A 274 42.92 -44.58 30.35
N PHE A 275 43.12 -43.71 29.36
CA PHE A 275 42.81 -44.06 27.97
C PHE A 275 43.93 -44.93 27.40
N ILE A 276 43.52 -45.99 26.71
CA ILE A 276 44.42 -46.86 25.97
C ILE A 276 44.60 -46.25 24.58
N VAL A 277 45.78 -45.71 24.31
CA VAL A 277 46.08 -45.02 23.04
C VAL A 277 46.97 -45.87 22.13
N SER A 278 47.90 -46.65 22.71
CA SER A 278 48.80 -47.54 21.95
C SER A 278 48.43 -49.01 22.10
N GLU A 279 48.80 -49.81 21.09
CA GLU A 279 48.61 -51.26 21.09
C GLU A 279 49.37 -51.93 22.26
N ASP A 280 50.54 -51.40 22.63
CA ASP A 280 51.30 -51.89 23.79
C ASP A 280 50.55 -51.72 25.12
N GLN A 281 49.84 -50.59 25.28
CA GLN A 281 49.00 -50.35 26.46
C GLN A 281 47.80 -51.30 26.46
N LEU A 282 47.22 -51.55 25.29
CA LEU A 282 46.11 -52.48 25.13
C LEU A 282 46.52 -53.91 25.52
N GLY A 283 47.66 -54.39 25.02
CA GLY A 283 48.18 -55.72 25.36
C GLY A 283 48.38 -55.89 26.87
N LYS A 284 49.00 -54.89 27.53
CA LYS A 284 49.22 -54.91 28.98
C LYS A 284 47.91 -54.94 29.78
N GLU A 285 46.92 -54.13 29.40
CA GLU A 285 45.61 -54.15 30.07
C GLU A 285 44.83 -55.44 29.77
N LEU A 286 44.99 -56.03 28.58
CA LEU A 286 44.36 -57.29 28.22
C LEU A 286 44.95 -58.45 29.04
N ASP A 287 46.26 -58.55 29.13
CA ASP A 287 46.93 -59.56 29.96
C ASP A 287 46.56 -59.42 31.44
N LYS A 288 46.40 -58.18 31.91
CA LYS A 288 45.98 -57.88 33.28
C LYS A 288 44.54 -58.30 33.55
N LEU A 289 43.59 -57.90 32.68
CA LEU A 289 42.15 -58.14 32.88
C LEU A 289 41.72 -59.57 32.54
N PHE A 290 42.37 -60.21 31.56
CA PHE A 290 42.01 -61.54 31.07
C PHE A 290 42.95 -62.65 31.58
N SER A 291 43.77 -62.39 32.59
CA SER A 291 44.51 -63.46 33.29
C SER A 291 43.55 -64.42 33.99
N GLU A 292 43.86 -65.73 33.95
CA GLU A 292 43.06 -66.78 34.62
C GLU A 292 42.93 -66.56 36.14
N ASP A 293 43.88 -65.82 36.72
CA ASP A 293 43.91 -65.46 38.13
C ASP A 293 43.20 -64.13 38.47
N PHE A 294 42.72 -63.36 37.48
CA PHE A 294 42.23 -61.99 37.70
C PHE A 294 41.11 -61.94 38.75
N TRP A 295 40.09 -62.80 38.58
CA TRP A 295 38.95 -62.85 39.50
C TRP A 295 39.34 -63.42 40.87
N LYS A 296 40.26 -64.40 40.91
CA LYS A 296 40.76 -65.01 42.15
C LYS A 296 41.55 -64.02 43.01
N ARG A 297 42.29 -63.09 42.40
CA ARG A 297 43.05 -62.03 43.11
C ARG A 297 42.16 -60.90 43.60
N GLN A 298 41.05 -60.62 42.90
CA GLN A 298 40.16 -59.51 43.21
C GLN A 298 39.04 -59.91 44.20
N GLY A 299 38.69 -61.20 44.24
CA GLY A 299 37.70 -61.76 45.16
C GLY A 299 38.11 -61.60 46.63
N LYS A 300 37.27 -60.93 47.41
CA LYS A 300 37.47 -60.72 48.86
C LYS A 300 36.85 -61.83 49.73
N SER A 301 36.36 -62.90 49.11
CA SER A 301 35.68 -64.02 49.77
C SER A 301 36.68 -65.14 50.04
N MET A 302 36.91 -65.48 51.30
CA MET A 302 37.76 -66.61 51.71
C MET A 302 37.11 -68.00 51.45
N ALA A 303 35.86 -68.05 50.98
CA ALA A 303 35.05 -69.27 51.03
C ALA A 303 34.69 -69.90 49.67
N HIS A 304 34.78 -69.16 48.56
CA HIS A 304 34.43 -69.68 47.23
C HIS A 304 35.31 -69.05 46.14
N ASP A 305 35.83 -69.87 45.22
CA ASP A 305 36.49 -69.41 44.00
C ASP A 305 35.49 -68.58 43.18
N SER A 306 35.76 -67.28 43.05
CA SER A 306 34.94 -66.37 42.27
C SER A 306 35.41 -66.38 40.81
N ASP A 307 34.63 -67.00 39.94
CA ASP A 307 34.95 -67.11 38.51
C ASP A 307 34.25 -66.04 37.65
N ASN A 308 33.41 -65.20 38.27
CA ASN A 308 32.61 -64.22 37.54
C ASN A 308 32.62 -62.82 38.21
N ALA A 309 32.27 -61.80 37.41
CA ALA A 309 32.19 -60.42 37.86
C ALA A 309 31.12 -60.17 38.94
N TRP A 310 30.07 -61.01 38.98
CA TRP A 310 28.94 -60.90 39.90
C TRP A 310 29.29 -61.40 41.31
N ASP A 311 30.24 -62.33 41.41
CA ASP A 311 30.74 -62.87 42.67
C ASP A 311 31.71 -61.87 43.33
N VAL A 312 32.50 -61.15 42.52
CA VAL A 312 33.47 -60.16 43.01
C VAL A 312 32.84 -58.79 43.27
N TRP A 313 32.03 -58.26 42.35
CA TRP A 313 31.44 -56.92 42.45
C TRP A 313 29.99 -56.92 42.92
N GLY A 314 29.35 -58.09 42.99
CA GLY A 314 27.95 -58.22 43.34
C GLY A 314 27.01 -57.93 42.16
N GLN A 315 25.71 -58.00 42.44
CA GLN A 315 24.70 -57.53 41.51
C GLN A 315 24.92 -56.05 41.14
N PRO A 316 24.74 -55.66 39.87
CA PRO A 316 24.85 -54.29 39.44
C PRO A 316 23.86 -53.42 40.23
N PRO A 317 24.21 -52.15 40.46
CA PRO A 317 23.41 -51.27 41.29
C PRO A 317 22.02 -51.10 40.69
N THR A 318 21.00 -51.63 41.39
CA THR A 318 19.59 -51.43 41.05
C THR A 318 19.10 -50.11 41.66
N VAL A 319 17.96 -49.59 41.17
CA VAL A 319 17.33 -48.38 41.73
C VAL A 319 17.10 -48.50 43.24
N LYS A 320 16.77 -49.70 43.73
CA LYS A 320 16.61 -49.97 45.17
C LYS A 320 17.91 -49.70 45.94
N ILE A 321 19.04 -50.20 45.43
CA ILE A 321 20.37 -49.97 46.05
C ILE A 321 20.74 -48.49 46.04
N MET A 322 20.48 -47.77 44.93
CA MET A 322 20.73 -46.32 44.87
C MET A 322 19.86 -45.55 45.87
N LEU A 323 18.59 -45.94 46.03
CA LEU A 323 17.69 -45.34 47.02
C LEU A 323 18.11 -45.68 48.45
N ASP A 324 18.52 -46.91 48.74
CA ASP A 324 19.02 -47.32 50.05
C ASP A 324 20.33 -46.61 50.40
N GLU A 325 21.17 -46.32 49.39
CA GLU A 325 22.37 -45.50 49.51
C GLU A 325 22.04 -44.04 49.86
N MET A 326 21.03 -43.46 49.20
CA MET A 326 20.53 -42.11 49.52
C MET A 326 19.86 -42.04 50.90
N LEU A 327 19.09 -43.06 51.27
CA LEU A 327 18.34 -43.16 52.53
C LEU A 327 19.19 -43.67 53.70
N ARG A 328 20.47 -44.00 53.46
CA ARG A 328 21.42 -44.53 54.46
C ARG A 328 20.98 -45.85 55.11
N LYS A 329 20.23 -46.70 54.39
CA LYS A 329 19.68 -47.98 54.87
C LYS A 329 20.48 -49.20 54.37
N GLN A 330 21.78 -49.06 54.15
CA GLN A 330 22.61 -50.14 53.62
C GLN A 330 22.83 -51.24 54.67
N GLN A 331 22.44 -52.48 54.35
CA GLN A 331 22.48 -53.65 55.25
C GLN A 331 23.82 -54.43 55.22
N ARG A 332 24.77 -54.06 54.37
CA ARG A 332 26.09 -54.73 54.27
C ARG A 332 27.09 -54.16 55.28
N ALA A 333 27.61 -55.00 56.16
CA ALA A 333 28.51 -54.63 57.26
C ALA A 333 29.85 -54.00 56.80
N ILE A 334 30.34 -54.37 55.61
CA ILE A 334 31.62 -53.86 55.07
C ILE A 334 31.45 -52.45 54.47
N ASP A 335 30.33 -52.20 53.80
CA ASP A 335 30.00 -50.88 53.23
C ASP A 335 29.56 -49.88 54.31
N PHE A 336 29.15 -50.37 55.49
CA PHE A 336 28.71 -49.52 56.60
C PHE A 336 29.84 -48.64 57.17
N HIS A 337 31.09 -49.11 57.15
CA HIS A 337 32.23 -48.39 57.76
C HIS A 337 32.97 -47.43 56.81
N GLN A 338 32.91 -47.63 55.49
CA GLN A 338 33.64 -46.80 54.51
C GLN A 338 32.80 -45.66 53.90
N THR A 339 31.47 -45.71 53.99
CA THR A 339 30.63 -44.96 53.05
C THR A 339 30.34 -43.50 53.40
N ALA A 340 30.32 -43.09 54.67
CA ALA A 340 29.98 -41.71 55.00
C ALA A 340 31.17 -40.75 54.83
N GLN A 341 32.31 -41.08 55.42
CA GLN A 341 33.52 -40.22 55.43
C GLN A 341 34.12 -40.10 54.03
N ASP A 342 34.28 -41.21 53.30
CA ASP A 342 34.86 -41.19 51.95
C ASP A 342 33.97 -40.43 50.94
N ARG A 343 32.63 -40.55 51.06
CA ARG A 343 31.71 -39.77 50.23
C ARG A 343 31.82 -38.28 50.55
N THR A 344 31.92 -37.91 51.82
CA THR A 344 32.08 -36.51 52.20
C THR A 344 33.41 -35.94 51.72
N VAL A 345 34.51 -36.69 51.82
CA VAL A 345 35.83 -36.27 51.31
C VAL A 345 35.80 -36.10 49.79
N LYS A 346 35.22 -37.07 49.06
CA LYS A 346 35.05 -36.96 47.60
C LYS A 346 34.20 -35.75 47.21
N ARG A 347 33.10 -35.47 47.91
CA ARG A 347 32.24 -34.30 47.65
C ARG A 347 32.93 -32.98 48.00
N GLN A 348 33.65 -32.94 49.11
CA GLN A 348 34.43 -31.76 49.50
C GLN A 348 35.52 -31.49 48.46
N LYS A 349 36.18 -32.54 47.97
CA LYS A 349 37.13 -32.46 46.87
C LYS A 349 36.47 -31.93 45.60
N THR A 350 35.34 -32.50 45.14
CA THR A 350 34.65 -31.99 43.93
C THR A 350 34.19 -30.55 44.07
N ILE A 351 33.68 -30.15 45.24
CA ILE A 351 33.26 -28.76 45.49
C ILE A 351 34.47 -27.81 45.46
N ALA A 352 35.58 -28.22 46.07
CA ALA A 352 36.81 -27.43 46.05
C ALA A 352 37.34 -27.29 44.61
N GLU A 353 37.33 -28.36 43.82
CA GLU A 353 37.76 -28.35 42.42
C GLU A 353 36.90 -27.44 41.54
N GLU A 354 35.57 -27.51 41.66
CA GLU A 354 34.64 -26.63 40.92
C GLU A 354 34.79 -25.16 41.30
N LEU A 355 35.07 -24.85 42.57
CA LEU A 355 35.24 -23.48 43.04
C LEU A 355 36.60 -22.89 42.71
N THR A 356 37.65 -23.72 42.68
CA THR A 356 39.03 -23.27 42.42
C THR A 356 39.42 -23.32 40.94
N GLY A 357 38.63 -24.00 40.09
CA GLY A 357 38.90 -24.15 38.65
C GLY A 357 40.07 -25.08 38.34
N GLY A 358 40.50 -25.90 39.30
CA GLY A 358 41.62 -26.82 39.17
C GLY A 358 41.31 -28.16 39.80
N LYS A 359 41.73 -29.26 39.16
CA LYS A 359 41.64 -30.59 39.75
C LYS A 359 42.79 -30.80 40.73
N MET A 360 42.48 -31.23 41.95
CA MET A 360 43.50 -31.55 42.95
C MET A 360 43.80 -33.05 42.86
N GLU A 361 45.07 -33.45 42.86
CA GLU A 361 45.43 -34.88 42.93
C GLU A 361 45.30 -35.42 44.35
#